data_AF-A0A015JZ02-F1
#
_entry.id   AF-A0A015JZ02-F1
#
_cell.length_a   1.000
_cell.length_b   1.000
_cell.length_c   1.000
_cell.angle_alpha   90.00
_cell.angle_beta   90.00
_cell.angle_gamma   90.00
#
_symmetry.space_group_name_H-M   'P 1'
#
loop_
_entity.id
_entity.type
_entity.pdbx_description
1 polymer ?
#
loop_
_entity_poly.entity_id
_entity_poly.type
_entity_poly.pdbx_seq_one_letter_code
_entity_poly.pdbx_strand_id
1 'polypeptide(L)'
;MANITINHDKYTILTNNPKFCNKELQFQVTPSKSITIRTAPRASSNRILGIYINAFNSHTPTLKKIKQIVNHFAYTMRFKKITHDHLIYIINKVLLPKLEYINQFTIFTRSQCDSLLAPVKKLFKQHLKLPISTHNNIIHNKLFPSINSFFYNQFYSHISIVNVIFNTPMFSTIGLQKILTTQYDFWIPNFPTSKDLSNSIFSNYQSLLTRQLRLFNKFYITFLPHCNTSVSGGGNSIVSYFNSHQLLDSLSSSDLQSLQKKCIMFMDQLASIDGSYLSTWKDVKKQNPKANFKGPTPKWFQ
;
A
#
# COMPACT_ATOMS: atom_id res chain seq x y z
N MET A 1 -7.62 -37.00 19.68
CA MET A 1 -7.75 -35.65 19.07
C MET A 1 -7.67 -34.62 20.18
N ALA A 2 -6.86 -33.57 20.05
CA ALA A 2 -6.81 -32.52 21.06
C ALA A 2 -8.11 -31.72 21.05
N ASN A 3 -8.78 -31.60 22.20
CA ASN A 3 -9.92 -30.71 22.38
C ASN A 3 -9.43 -29.25 22.39
N ILE A 4 -9.25 -28.68 21.20
CA ILE A 4 -8.86 -27.28 21.02
C ILE A 4 -10.11 -26.43 21.20
N THR A 5 -10.25 -25.79 22.36
CA THR A 5 -11.28 -24.78 22.60
C THR A 5 -10.75 -23.39 22.23
N ILE A 6 -11.56 -22.60 21.53
CA ILE A 6 -11.14 -21.27 21.10
C ILE A 6 -11.45 -20.25 22.21
N ASN A 7 -10.44 -19.47 22.59
CA ASN A 7 -10.62 -18.36 23.54
C ASN A 7 -11.18 -17.13 22.81
N HIS A 8 -12.48 -16.90 22.98
CA HIS A 8 -13.19 -15.81 22.35
C HIS A 8 -12.85 -14.43 22.93
N ASP A 9 -12.34 -14.34 24.15
CA ASP A 9 -11.97 -13.06 24.79
C ASP A 9 -10.76 -12.41 24.11
N LYS A 10 -9.98 -13.19 23.35
CA LYS A 10 -8.85 -12.70 22.54
C LYS A 10 -9.28 -12.18 21.18
N TYR A 11 -10.56 -12.29 20.82
CA TYR A 11 -11.05 -11.81 19.54
C TYR A 11 -11.08 -10.30 19.49
N THR A 12 -10.62 -9.76 18.37
CA THR A 12 -10.64 -8.31 18.11
C THR A 12 -11.08 -8.09 16.68
N ILE A 13 -11.98 -7.13 16.48
CA ILE A 13 -12.50 -6.82 15.15
C ILE A 13 -11.85 -5.56 14.62
N LEU A 14 -11.28 -5.67 13.43
CA LEU A 14 -10.75 -4.55 12.68
C LEU A 14 -11.84 -4.01 11.74
N THR A 15 -12.14 -2.70 11.84
CA THR A 15 -13.12 -2.04 10.98
C THR A 15 -12.54 -0.77 10.37
N ASN A 16 -12.78 -0.59 9.07
CA ASN A 16 -12.44 0.62 8.32
C ASN A 16 -13.53 1.70 8.42
N ASN A 17 -14.65 1.42 9.10
CA ASN A 17 -15.73 2.38 9.29
C ASN A 17 -15.55 3.14 10.62
N PRO A 18 -15.29 4.47 10.59
CA PRO A 18 -15.03 5.25 11.79
C PRO A 18 -16.19 5.25 12.79
N LYS A 19 -17.44 5.07 12.33
CA LYS A 19 -18.62 5.06 13.19
C LYS A 19 -18.70 3.85 14.11
N PHE A 20 -17.99 2.76 13.77
CA PHE A 20 -18.01 1.51 14.51
C PHE A 20 -16.74 1.27 15.31
N CYS A 21 -15.75 2.17 15.29
CA CYS A 21 -14.55 2.03 16.10
C CYS A 21 -14.87 2.11 17.60
N ASN A 22 -14.18 1.32 18.42
CA ASN A 22 -14.34 1.23 19.87
C ASN A 22 -15.73 0.81 20.38
N LYS A 23 -16.61 0.36 19.49
CA LYS A 23 -17.93 -0.17 19.85
C LYS A 23 -17.88 -1.66 20.12
N GLU A 24 -18.75 -2.09 21.03
CA GLU A 24 -19.05 -3.49 21.28
C GLU A 24 -20.08 -3.98 20.25
N LEU A 25 -19.85 -5.17 19.73
CA LEU A 25 -20.70 -5.83 18.76
C LEU A 25 -21.04 -7.21 19.29
N GLN A 26 -22.32 -7.57 19.23
CA GLN A 26 -22.76 -8.91 19.56
C GLN A 26 -22.73 -9.78 18.30
N PHE A 27 -22.00 -10.89 18.37
CA PHE A 27 -21.92 -11.90 17.31
C PHE A 27 -22.53 -13.20 17.77
N GLN A 28 -23.48 -13.73 17.00
CA GLN A 28 -23.93 -15.10 17.15
C GLN A 28 -22.93 -16.01 16.45
N VAL A 29 -22.17 -16.79 17.22
CA VAL A 29 -21.19 -17.76 16.68
C VAL A 29 -21.87 -19.09 16.37
N THR A 30 -22.82 -19.48 17.22
CA THR A 30 -23.73 -20.61 17.01
C THR A 30 -25.14 -20.16 17.38
N PRO A 31 -26.20 -20.85 16.93
CA PRO A 31 -27.58 -20.49 17.25
C PRO A 31 -27.85 -20.33 18.76
N SER A 32 -27.09 -21.04 19.60
CA SER A 32 -27.18 -21.04 21.06
C SER A 32 -26.14 -20.17 21.78
N LYS A 33 -25.16 -19.55 21.09
CA LYS A 33 -24.05 -18.83 21.73
C LYS A 33 -23.77 -17.49 21.05
N SER A 34 -24.03 -16.41 21.77
CA SER A 34 -23.64 -15.06 21.42
C SER A 34 -22.37 -14.63 22.19
N ILE A 35 -21.55 -13.81 21.55
CA ILE A 35 -20.29 -13.29 22.10
C ILE A 35 -20.23 -11.80 21.82
N THR A 36 -19.87 -11.03 22.84
CA THR A 36 -19.64 -9.60 22.71
C THR A 36 -18.18 -9.35 22.39
N ILE A 37 -17.89 -8.76 21.24
CA ILE A 37 -16.53 -8.47 20.78
C ILE A 37 -16.37 -6.97 20.59
N ARG A 38 -15.27 -6.41 21.11
CA ARG A 38 -14.95 -5.00 20.93
C ARG A 38 -14.17 -4.78 19.64
N THR A 39 -14.58 -3.75 18.90
CA THR A 39 -13.85 -3.27 17.73
C THR A 39 -12.62 -2.48 18.13
N ALA A 40 -11.55 -2.61 17.33
CA ALA A 40 -10.29 -1.94 17.59
C ALA A 40 -10.39 -0.41 17.38
N PRO A 41 -9.69 0.39 18.21
CA PRO A 41 -9.57 1.84 17.98
C PRO A 41 -8.95 2.18 16.62
N ARG A 42 -9.29 3.35 16.08
CA ARG A 42 -8.75 3.84 14.79
C ARG A 42 -7.22 3.84 14.73
N ALA A 43 -6.58 4.28 15.81
CA ALA A 43 -5.12 4.37 15.93
C ALA A 43 -4.47 3.05 16.40
N SER A 44 -5.27 2.08 16.84
CA SER A 44 -4.74 0.82 17.36
C SER A 44 -4.30 -0.10 16.22
N SER A 45 -3.28 -0.89 16.48
CA SER A 45 -2.80 -1.90 15.54
C SER A 45 -2.76 -3.23 16.24
N ASN A 46 -3.34 -4.23 15.61
CA ASN A 46 -3.43 -5.57 16.16
C ASN A 46 -2.29 -6.41 15.60
N ARG A 47 -1.68 -7.21 16.47
CA ARG A 47 -0.55 -8.07 16.10
C ARG A 47 -1.09 -9.40 15.60
N ILE A 48 -0.86 -9.71 14.33
CA ILE A 48 -1.23 -10.99 13.70
C ILE A 48 0.06 -11.62 13.19
N LEU A 49 0.39 -12.82 13.68
CA LEU A 49 1.61 -13.56 13.35
C LEU A 49 2.92 -12.74 13.52
N GLY A 50 2.95 -11.74 14.41
CA GLY A 50 4.13 -10.90 14.59
C GLY A 50 4.12 -9.58 13.82
N ILE A 51 3.19 -9.40 12.89
CA ILE A 51 3.05 -8.18 12.08
C ILE A 51 1.90 -7.33 12.61
N TYR A 52 2.06 -6.01 12.55
CA TYR A 52 1.04 -5.06 13.00
C TYR A 52 0.12 -4.70 11.84
N ILE A 53 -1.17 -4.96 12.00
CA ILE A 53 -2.21 -4.64 11.03
C ILE A 53 -3.14 -3.58 11.63
N ASN A 54 -3.42 -2.55 10.84
CA ASN A 54 -4.32 -1.45 11.21
C ASN A 54 -5.37 -1.28 10.11
N ALA A 55 -6.64 -1.18 10.51
CA ALA A 55 -7.77 -1.09 9.57
C ALA A 55 -7.78 0.20 8.73
N PHE A 56 -7.08 1.25 9.20
CA PHE A 56 -6.95 2.54 8.54
C PHE A 56 -5.58 2.70 7.86
N ASN A 57 -4.87 1.59 7.61
CA ASN A 57 -3.62 1.56 6.85
C ASN A 57 -2.49 2.42 7.45
N SER A 58 -2.42 2.56 8.78
CA SER A 58 -1.32 3.26 9.45
C SER A 58 -0.03 2.42 9.49
N HIS A 59 1.09 2.99 9.05
CA HIS A 59 2.42 2.33 9.09
C HIS A 59 3.22 2.60 10.35
N THR A 60 2.75 3.52 11.20
CA THR A 60 3.50 3.96 12.38
C THR A 60 3.86 2.82 13.36
N PRO A 61 3.01 1.80 13.59
CA PRO A 61 3.35 0.70 14.49
C PRO A 61 4.46 -0.19 13.93
N THR A 62 4.37 -0.54 12.64
CA THR A 62 5.39 -1.34 11.93
C THR A 62 6.72 -0.62 11.91
N LEU A 63 6.72 0.69 11.61
CA LEU A 63 7.91 1.54 11.66
C LEU A 63 8.54 1.56 13.06
N LYS A 64 7.74 1.76 14.12
CA LYS A 64 8.21 1.72 15.50
C LYS A 64 8.84 0.37 15.83
N LYS A 65 8.21 -0.73 15.42
CA LYS A 65 8.71 -2.08 15.68
C LYS A 65 10.04 -2.34 14.98
N ILE A 66 10.17 -1.96 13.71
CA ILE A 66 11.41 -2.10 12.95
C ILE A 66 12.53 -1.27 13.59
N LYS A 67 12.24 -0.01 13.96
CA LYS A 67 13.21 0.85 14.64
C LYS A 67 13.69 0.24 15.97
N GLN A 68 12.78 -0.33 16.76
CA GLN A 68 13.13 -1.04 17.99
C GLN A 68 14.04 -2.24 17.73
N ILE A 69 13.74 -3.06 16.70
CA ILE A 69 14.55 -4.23 16.36
C ILE A 69 15.95 -3.82 15.91
N VAL A 70 16.05 -2.79 15.05
CA VAL A 70 17.33 -2.29 14.56
C VAL A 70 18.17 -1.70 15.70
N ASN A 71 17.57 -0.89 16.56
CA ASN A 71 18.26 -0.30 17.71
C ASN A 71 18.73 -1.38 18.70
N HIS A 72 17.86 -2.35 19.01
CA HIS A 72 18.21 -3.45 19.89
C HIS A 72 19.35 -4.30 19.28
N PHE A 73 19.29 -4.60 17.99
CA PHE A 73 20.37 -5.30 17.30
C PHE A 73 21.69 -4.53 17.40
N ALA A 74 21.68 -3.23 17.08
CA ALA A 74 22.87 -2.40 17.14
C ALA A 74 23.46 -2.32 18.56
N TYR A 75 22.61 -2.21 19.58
CA TYR A 75 23.02 -2.23 20.98
C TYR A 75 23.67 -3.56 21.37
N THR A 76 23.03 -4.68 21.07
CA THR A 76 23.51 -6.02 21.41
C THR A 76 24.85 -6.35 20.74
N MET A 77 25.06 -5.87 19.51
CA MET A 77 26.26 -6.17 18.72
C MET A 77 27.44 -5.23 19.03
N ARG A 78 27.20 -4.03 19.56
CA ARG A 78 28.20 -2.94 19.70
C ARG A 78 29.51 -3.36 20.35
N PHE A 79 29.46 -4.22 21.36
CA PHE A 79 30.65 -4.62 22.16
C PHE A 79 31.00 -6.10 21.97
N LYS A 80 30.45 -6.77 20.96
CA LYS A 80 30.73 -8.18 20.70
C LYS A 80 32.10 -8.32 20.03
N LYS A 81 32.93 -9.20 20.58
CA LYS A 81 34.23 -9.58 20.00
C LYS A 81 34.01 -10.56 18.85
N ILE A 82 33.68 -10.03 17.67
CA ILE A 82 33.44 -10.80 16.44
C ILE A 82 34.17 -10.16 15.27
N THR A 83 34.50 -10.98 14.26
CA THR A 83 35.06 -10.50 12.99
C THR A 83 34.01 -9.74 12.19
N HIS A 84 34.46 -8.93 11.22
CA HIS A 84 33.55 -8.22 10.32
C HIS A 84 32.73 -9.20 9.45
N ASP A 85 33.28 -10.36 9.08
CA ASP A 85 32.55 -11.38 8.32
C ASP A 85 31.38 -11.98 9.12
N HIS A 86 31.58 -12.28 10.41
CA HIS A 86 30.49 -12.72 11.27
C HIS A 86 29.40 -11.65 11.38
N LEU A 87 29.78 -10.38 11.51
CA LEU A 87 28.82 -9.29 11.55
C LEU A 87 28.03 -9.18 10.23
N ILE A 88 28.71 -9.23 9.08
CA ILE A 88 28.09 -9.19 7.75
C ILE A 88 27.09 -10.33 7.61
N TYR A 89 27.50 -11.55 7.97
CA TYR A 89 26.65 -12.72 7.93
C TYR A 89 25.38 -12.53 8.77
N ILE A 90 25.53 -12.11 10.03
CA ILE A 90 24.39 -11.91 10.95
C ILE A 90 23.46 -10.82 10.42
N ILE A 91 23.99 -9.70 9.89
CA ILE A 91 23.16 -8.64 9.30
C ILE A 91 22.36 -9.21 8.11
N ASN A 92 23.04 -9.87 7.17
CA ASN A 92 22.43 -10.32 5.92
C ASN A 92 21.49 -11.52 6.09
N LYS A 93 21.79 -12.44 7.01
CA LYS A 93 21.06 -13.71 7.19
C LYS A 93 20.11 -13.72 8.39
N VAL A 94 20.21 -12.78 9.32
CA VAL A 94 19.34 -12.74 10.51
C VAL A 94 18.56 -11.44 10.58
N LEU A 95 19.25 -10.29 10.60
CA LEU A 95 18.58 -9.00 10.76
C LEU A 95 17.69 -8.68 9.56
N LEU A 96 18.25 -8.67 8.34
CA LEU A 96 17.50 -8.27 7.15
C LEU A 96 16.27 -9.17 6.89
N PRO A 97 16.34 -10.51 6.97
CA PRO A 97 15.16 -11.36 6.83
C PRO A 97 14.09 -11.09 7.89
N LYS A 98 14.49 -10.78 9.14
CA LYS A 98 13.54 -10.40 10.20
C LYS A 98 12.84 -9.08 9.88
N LEU A 99 13.55 -8.10 9.33
CA LEU A 99 12.96 -6.83 8.92
C LEU A 99 12.05 -7.01 7.70
N GLU A 100 12.46 -7.84 6.74
CA GLU A 100 11.67 -8.21 5.56
C GLU A 100 10.32 -8.81 5.95
N TYR A 101 10.32 -9.78 6.89
CA TYR A 101 9.09 -10.38 7.41
C TYR A 101 8.13 -9.35 8.02
N ILE A 102 8.65 -8.46 8.86
CA ILE A 102 7.82 -7.43 9.53
C ILE A 102 7.28 -6.41 8.52
N ASN A 103 8.02 -6.18 7.44
CA ASN A 103 7.68 -5.21 6.42
C ASN A 103 6.75 -5.75 5.31
N GLN A 104 6.27 -7.00 5.37
CA GLN A 104 5.46 -7.59 4.29
C GLN A 104 4.22 -6.76 3.87
N PHE A 105 3.57 -6.07 4.80
CA PHE A 105 2.36 -5.27 4.56
C PHE A 105 2.61 -3.76 4.44
N THR A 106 3.86 -3.32 4.40
CA THR A 106 4.23 -1.90 4.29
C THR A 106 5.38 -1.71 3.32
N ILE A 107 5.37 -0.66 2.50
CA ILE A 107 6.49 -0.40 1.59
C ILE A 107 7.13 0.96 1.87
N PHE A 108 8.34 0.95 2.41
CA PHE A 108 9.06 2.18 2.74
C PHE A 108 9.79 2.77 1.54
N THR A 109 9.98 4.09 1.58
CA THR A 109 10.85 4.81 0.64
C THR A 109 12.32 4.53 0.95
N ARG A 110 13.21 4.80 -0.02
CA ARG A 110 14.66 4.66 0.17
C ARG A 110 15.18 5.46 1.36
N SER A 111 14.74 6.71 1.52
CA SER A 111 15.11 7.57 2.66
C SER A 111 14.66 6.99 4.01
N GLN A 112 13.45 6.43 4.06
CA GLN A 112 12.95 5.75 5.25
C GLN A 112 13.81 4.51 5.59
N CYS A 113 14.11 3.65 4.61
CA CYS A 113 15.00 2.50 4.82
C CYS A 113 16.40 2.91 5.30
N ASP A 114 16.96 3.96 4.70
CA ASP A 114 18.29 4.46 5.05
C ASP A 114 18.34 5.03 6.47
N SER A 115 17.32 5.79 6.88
CA SER A 115 17.21 6.29 8.25
C SER A 115 17.03 5.17 9.27
N LEU A 116 16.22 4.14 8.95
CA LEU A 116 16.00 2.98 9.81
C LEU A 116 17.28 2.18 10.04
N LEU A 117 18.08 1.97 9.00
CA LEU A 117 19.35 1.23 9.08
C LEU A 117 20.56 2.06 9.53
N ALA A 118 20.41 3.37 9.76
CA ALA A 118 21.53 4.22 10.16
C ALA A 118 22.33 3.69 11.38
N PRO A 119 21.70 3.14 12.44
CA PRO A 119 22.44 2.55 13.57
C PRO A 119 23.31 1.35 13.16
N VAL A 120 22.82 0.50 12.25
CA VAL A 120 23.53 -0.67 11.75
C VAL A 120 24.68 -0.26 10.83
N LYS A 121 24.48 0.74 9.97
CA LYS A 121 25.54 1.29 9.12
C LYS A 121 26.66 1.89 9.97
N LYS A 122 26.33 2.59 11.06
CA LYS A 122 27.31 3.13 12.01
C LYS A 122 28.09 2.00 12.69
N LEU A 123 27.40 0.97 13.17
CA LEU A 123 28.03 -0.19 13.79
C LEU A 123 28.97 -0.91 12.82
N PHE A 124 28.52 -1.11 11.59
CA PHE A 124 29.32 -1.75 10.54
C PHE A 124 30.65 -1.01 10.28
N LYS A 125 30.59 0.33 10.15
CA LYS A 125 31.79 1.17 10.02
C LYS A 125 32.73 1.02 11.21
N GLN A 126 32.20 0.97 12.43
CA GLN A 126 32.99 0.79 13.64
C GLN A 126 33.75 -0.55 13.66
N HIS A 127 33.11 -1.65 13.26
CA HIS A 127 33.76 -2.97 13.20
C HIS A 127 34.85 -3.04 12.11
N LEU A 128 34.72 -2.26 11.03
CA LEU A 128 35.76 -2.12 10.00
C LEU A 128 36.79 -1.03 10.32
N LYS A 129 36.73 -0.40 11.50
CA LYS A 129 37.58 0.73 11.91
C LYS A 129 37.53 1.91 10.93
N LEU A 130 36.41 2.08 10.24
CA LEU A 130 36.18 3.18 9.31
C LEU A 130 35.65 4.42 10.04
N PRO A 131 36.03 5.64 9.60
CA PRO A 131 35.43 6.87 10.09
C PRO A 131 33.90 6.87 9.91
N ILE A 132 33.18 7.49 10.86
CA ILE A 132 31.70 7.58 10.78
C ILE A 132 31.26 8.35 9.53
N SER A 133 32.06 9.33 9.10
CA SER A 133 31.86 10.18 7.92
C SER A 133 32.00 9.45 6.58
N THR A 134 32.47 8.19 6.56
CA THR A 134 32.61 7.41 5.32
C THR A 134 31.31 7.33 4.54
N HIS A 135 31.40 7.46 3.21
CA HIS A 135 30.21 7.52 2.38
C HIS A 135 29.46 6.18 2.37
N ASN A 136 28.12 6.20 2.49
CA ASN A 136 27.32 4.98 2.64
C ASN A 136 27.38 4.07 1.41
N ASN A 137 27.74 4.58 0.22
CA ASN A 137 27.87 3.76 -0.98
C ASN A 137 28.97 2.70 -0.83
N ILE A 138 30.01 2.96 -0.03
CA ILE A 138 31.11 2.01 0.23
C ILE A 138 30.57 0.77 0.96
N ILE A 139 29.60 0.94 1.85
CA ILE A 139 29.01 -0.14 2.67
C ILE A 139 28.28 -1.19 1.81
N HIS A 140 27.77 -0.77 0.65
CA HIS A 140 26.98 -1.60 -0.25
C HIS A 140 27.77 -2.07 -1.48
N ASN A 141 29.05 -1.71 -1.57
CA ASN A 141 29.89 -2.08 -2.70
C ASN A 141 30.50 -3.47 -2.48
N LYS A 142 30.24 -4.39 -3.42
CA LYS A 142 30.73 -5.78 -3.36
C LYS A 142 32.25 -5.92 -3.48
N LEU A 143 32.97 -4.87 -3.91
CA LEU A 143 34.44 -4.86 -3.94
C LEU A 143 35.06 -4.91 -2.54
N PHE A 144 34.29 -4.55 -1.51
CA PHE A 144 34.71 -4.57 -0.11
C PHE A 144 33.77 -5.47 0.71
N PRO A 145 34.15 -5.82 1.95
CA PRO A 145 33.20 -6.37 2.90
C PRO A 145 31.95 -5.48 2.94
N SER A 146 30.79 -6.04 2.63
CA SER A 146 29.57 -5.27 2.35
C SER A 146 28.33 -5.94 2.90
N ILE A 147 27.32 -5.10 3.19
CA ILE A 147 26.01 -5.55 3.64
C ILE A 147 24.94 -5.19 2.60
N ASN A 148 23.93 -6.05 2.50
CA ASN A 148 22.83 -5.83 1.59
C ASN A 148 22.02 -4.60 1.99
N SER A 149 21.53 -3.87 1.00
CA SER A 149 20.63 -2.74 1.24
C SER A 149 19.25 -3.25 1.62
N PHE A 150 18.72 -2.80 2.77
CA PHE A 150 17.35 -3.14 3.18
C PHE A 150 16.31 -2.68 2.16
N PHE A 151 16.53 -1.53 1.52
CA PHE A 151 15.63 -1.05 0.47
C PHE A 151 15.53 -2.04 -0.70
N TYR A 152 16.66 -2.54 -1.19
CA TYR A 152 16.66 -3.50 -2.30
C TYR A 152 16.14 -4.87 -1.87
N ASN A 153 16.46 -5.35 -0.66
CA ASN A 153 15.87 -6.59 -0.14
C ASN A 153 14.34 -6.52 -0.06
N GLN A 154 13.81 -5.42 0.49
CA GLN A 154 12.38 -5.14 0.51
C GLN A 154 11.79 -5.06 -0.91
N PHE A 155 12.50 -4.42 -1.84
CA PHE A 155 12.06 -4.30 -3.23
C PHE A 155 11.92 -5.66 -3.90
N TYR A 156 12.95 -6.50 -3.81
CA TYR A 156 12.94 -7.85 -4.39
C TYR A 156 11.87 -8.73 -3.76
N SER A 157 11.69 -8.68 -2.45
CA SER A 157 10.67 -9.47 -1.76
C SER A 157 9.25 -9.04 -2.11
N HIS A 158 8.98 -7.74 -2.26
CA HIS A 158 7.65 -7.30 -2.70
C HIS A 158 7.38 -7.66 -4.15
N ILE A 159 8.38 -7.58 -5.04
CA ILE A 159 8.20 -8.01 -6.44
C ILE A 159 7.88 -9.50 -6.49
N SER A 160 8.62 -10.34 -5.76
CA SER A 160 8.37 -11.79 -5.75
C SER A 160 6.98 -12.11 -5.20
N ILE A 161 6.55 -11.47 -4.12
CA ILE A 161 5.21 -11.64 -3.55
C ILE A 161 4.12 -11.23 -4.55
N VAL A 162 4.25 -10.07 -5.21
CA VAL A 162 3.28 -9.61 -6.21
C VAL A 162 3.23 -10.57 -7.40
N ASN A 163 4.40 -11.03 -7.86
CA ASN A 163 4.50 -12.02 -8.95
C ASN A 163 3.77 -13.33 -8.60
N VAL A 164 3.95 -13.84 -7.38
CA VAL A 164 3.26 -15.05 -6.90
C VAL A 164 1.75 -14.84 -6.82
N ILE A 165 1.30 -13.69 -6.29
CA ILE A 165 -0.14 -13.39 -6.17
C ILE A 165 -0.82 -13.35 -7.54
N PHE A 166 -0.16 -12.78 -8.56
CA PHE A 166 -0.77 -12.66 -9.89
C PHE A 166 -0.65 -13.92 -10.76
N ASN A 167 0.40 -14.72 -10.56
CA ASN A 167 0.66 -15.89 -11.42
C ASN A 167 0.27 -17.24 -10.78
N THR A 168 -0.30 -17.24 -9.57
CA THR A 168 -0.79 -18.47 -8.92
C THR A 168 -2.32 -18.53 -8.96
N PRO A 169 -2.93 -19.60 -9.49
CA PRO A 169 -4.38 -19.68 -9.68
C PRO A 169 -5.17 -19.59 -8.35
N MET A 170 -4.61 -20.12 -7.26
CA MET A 170 -5.20 -20.06 -5.92
C MET A 170 -5.42 -18.62 -5.42
N PHE A 171 -4.63 -17.65 -5.90
CA PHE A 171 -4.71 -16.25 -5.49
C PHE A 171 -5.44 -15.36 -6.50
N SER A 172 -6.04 -15.94 -7.54
CA SER A 172 -6.75 -15.20 -8.60
C SER A 172 -7.78 -14.19 -8.08
N THR A 173 -8.62 -14.59 -7.13
CA THR A 173 -9.64 -13.72 -6.51
C THR A 173 -9.02 -12.53 -5.77
N ILE A 174 -7.96 -12.79 -5.00
CA ILE A 174 -7.21 -11.76 -4.26
C ILE A 174 -6.49 -10.83 -5.25
N GLY A 175 -5.89 -11.38 -6.31
CA GLY A 175 -5.23 -10.63 -7.37
C GLY A 175 -6.20 -9.67 -8.05
N LEU A 176 -7.37 -10.17 -8.48
CA LEU A 176 -8.43 -9.35 -9.08
C LEU A 176 -8.93 -8.26 -8.12
N GLN A 177 -9.17 -8.60 -6.84
CA GLN A 177 -9.58 -7.60 -5.84
C GLN A 177 -8.54 -6.49 -5.70
N LYS A 178 -7.25 -6.83 -5.67
CA LYS A 178 -6.16 -5.84 -5.59
C LYS A 178 -6.11 -4.98 -6.84
N ILE A 179 -6.26 -5.56 -8.03
CA ILE A 179 -6.32 -4.84 -9.31
C ILE A 179 -7.49 -3.84 -9.29
N LEU A 180 -8.70 -4.28 -8.98
CA LEU A 180 -9.87 -3.42 -8.92
C LEU A 180 -9.70 -2.28 -7.89
N THR A 181 -9.07 -2.58 -6.75
CA THR A 181 -8.74 -1.56 -5.73
C THR A 181 -7.74 -0.53 -6.28
N THR A 182 -6.71 -0.96 -7.03
CA THR A 182 -5.77 -0.03 -7.66
C THR A 182 -6.43 0.84 -8.73
N GLN A 183 -7.31 0.26 -9.54
CA GLN A 183 -8.08 0.99 -10.54
C GLN A 183 -9.00 2.03 -9.90
N TYR A 184 -9.62 1.67 -8.77
CA TYR A 184 -10.43 2.57 -7.96
C TYR A 184 -9.58 3.71 -7.36
N ASP A 185 -8.38 3.43 -6.85
CA ASP A 185 -7.46 4.45 -6.29
C ASP A 185 -7.12 5.54 -7.32
N PHE A 186 -6.89 5.16 -8.58
CA PHE A 186 -6.62 6.09 -9.69
C PHE A 186 -7.90 6.59 -10.39
N TRP A 187 -9.03 5.94 -10.16
CA TRP A 187 -10.30 6.17 -10.86
C TRP A 187 -10.21 5.98 -12.39
N ILE A 188 -9.59 4.88 -12.82
CA ILE A 188 -9.35 4.54 -14.23
C ILE A 188 -10.04 3.21 -14.55
N PRO A 189 -10.64 3.03 -15.75
CA PRO A 189 -11.33 1.79 -16.11
C PRO A 189 -10.40 0.61 -16.38
N ASN A 190 -9.15 0.86 -16.78
CA ASN A 190 -8.16 -0.15 -17.16
C ASN A 190 -7.02 -0.19 -16.14
N PHE A 191 -6.21 -1.25 -16.17
CA PHE A 191 -5.05 -1.36 -15.29
C PHE A 191 -4.08 -0.18 -15.52
N PRO A 192 -3.53 0.44 -14.45
CA PRO A 192 -2.78 1.68 -14.57
C PRO A 192 -1.50 1.49 -15.39
N THR A 193 -1.29 2.38 -16.36
CA THR A 193 -0.06 2.43 -17.15
C THR A 193 1.07 3.13 -16.39
N SER A 194 2.29 3.07 -16.94
CA SER A 194 3.46 3.79 -16.39
C SER A 194 3.19 5.29 -16.18
N LYS A 195 2.44 5.93 -17.10
CA LYS A 195 2.07 7.34 -17.01
C LYS A 195 1.10 7.58 -15.85
N ASP A 196 0.07 6.74 -15.73
CA ASP A 196 -0.93 6.85 -14.65
C ASP A 196 -0.29 6.70 -13.26
N LEU A 197 0.69 5.80 -13.11
CA LEU A 197 1.39 5.58 -11.85
C LEU A 197 2.24 6.79 -11.40
N SER A 198 2.57 7.69 -12.33
CA SER A 198 3.30 8.92 -12.04
C SER A 198 2.39 10.05 -11.51
N ASN A 199 1.09 9.96 -11.81
CA ASN A 199 0.11 10.99 -11.47
C ASN A 199 -0.18 11.07 -9.97
N SER A 200 -0.75 12.20 -9.57
CA SER A 200 -1.24 12.39 -8.20
C SER A 200 -2.45 11.48 -7.95
N ILE A 201 -2.52 10.90 -6.76
CA ILE A 201 -3.64 10.06 -6.35
C ILE A 201 -4.50 10.88 -5.40
N PHE A 202 -5.81 10.69 -5.51
CA PHE A 202 -6.78 11.30 -4.63
C PHE A 202 -6.61 10.86 -3.16
N SER A 203 -6.52 9.55 -2.90
CA SER A 203 -6.55 9.01 -1.53
C SER A 203 -5.23 9.15 -0.78
N ASN A 204 -5.30 9.69 0.45
CA ASN A 204 -4.20 9.60 1.44
C ASN A 204 -3.95 8.14 1.88
N TYR A 205 -4.93 7.25 1.69
CA TYR A 205 -4.89 5.84 2.07
C TYR A 205 -4.77 4.97 0.82
N GLN A 206 -3.61 5.01 0.17
CA GLN A 206 -3.33 4.17 -1.00
C GLN A 206 -3.22 2.71 -0.60
N SER A 207 -3.75 1.82 -1.44
CA SER A 207 -3.56 0.38 -1.25
C SER A 207 -2.07 0.01 -1.28
N LEU A 208 -1.71 -1.12 -0.67
CA LEU A 208 -0.33 -1.61 -0.68
C LEU A 208 0.16 -1.85 -2.12
N LEU A 209 -0.69 -2.43 -2.97
CA LEU A 209 -0.36 -2.68 -4.37
C LEU A 209 -0.13 -1.37 -5.13
N THR A 210 -0.98 -0.36 -4.92
CA THR A 210 -0.83 0.96 -5.54
C THR A 210 0.55 1.54 -5.25
N ARG A 211 0.99 1.48 -3.98
CA ARG A 211 2.32 1.97 -3.59
C ARG A 211 3.46 1.12 -4.13
N GLN A 212 3.28 -0.20 -4.18
CA GLN A 212 4.23 -1.13 -4.78
C GLN A 212 4.44 -0.80 -6.26
N LEU A 213 3.36 -0.70 -7.05
CA LEU A 213 3.42 -0.39 -8.49
C LEU A 213 4.09 0.96 -8.75
N ARG A 214 3.77 2.00 -7.96
CA ARG A 214 4.45 3.30 -8.09
C ARG A 214 5.95 3.22 -7.82
N LEU A 215 6.35 2.39 -6.86
CA LEU A 215 7.75 2.19 -6.54
C LEU A 215 8.46 1.35 -7.61
N PHE A 216 7.80 0.32 -8.16
CA PHE A 216 8.30 -0.50 -9.26
C PHE A 216 8.46 0.29 -10.56
N ASN A 217 7.53 1.20 -10.86
CA ASN A 217 7.58 2.07 -12.03
C ASN A 217 8.83 2.97 -12.03
N LYS A 218 9.34 3.38 -10.86
CA LYS A 218 10.60 4.13 -10.74
C LYS A 218 11.83 3.33 -11.20
N PHE A 219 11.72 2.01 -11.28
CA PHE A 219 12.75 1.09 -11.78
C PHE A 219 12.36 0.48 -13.13
N TYR A 220 11.40 1.08 -13.84
CA TYR A 220 10.91 0.61 -15.14
C TYR A 220 10.34 -0.82 -15.12
N ILE A 221 9.85 -1.27 -13.96
CA ILE A 221 9.17 -2.56 -13.83
C ILE A 221 7.66 -2.33 -13.93
N THR A 222 7.04 -2.91 -14.95
CA THR A 222 5.62 -2.83 -15.23
C THR A 222 4.95 -4.21 -15.09
N PHE A 223 3.68 -4.20 -14.69
CA PHE A 223 2.84 -5.39 -14.62
C PHE A 223 1.74 -5.26 -15.67
N LEU A 224 1.48 -6.34 -16.40
CA LEU A 224 0.45 -6.38 -17.43
C LEU A 224 -0.53 -7.51 -17.10
N PRO A 225 -1.80 -7.21 -16.80
CA PRO A 225 -2.79 -8.25 -16.57
C PRO A 225 -3.11 -8.95 -17.90
N HIS A 226 -3.18 -10.28 -17.88
CA HIS A 226 -3.64 -11.09 -19.01
C HIS A 226 -5.16 -11.33 -18.99
N CYS A 227 -5.83 -10.88 -17.93
CA CYS A 227 -7.28 -10.93 -17.79
C CYS A 227 -7.91 -9.60 -18.19
N ASN A 228 -9.18 -9.63 -18.60
CA ASN A 228 -9.91 -8.39 -18.84
C ASN A 228 -10.21 -7.71 -17.49
N THR A 229 -9.57 -6.56 -17.27
CA THR A 229 -9.78 -5.73 -16.08
C THR A 229 -10.60 -4.47 -16.40
N SER A 230 -11.09 -4.32 -17.64
CA SER A 230 -11.80 -3.12 -18.06
C SER A 230 -13.14 -2.99 -17.32
N VAL A 231 -13.37 -1.83 -16.69
CA VAL A 231 -14.69 -1.47 -16.19
C VAL A 231 -15.61 -1.19 -17.38
N SER A 232 -16.74 -1.88 -17.47
CA SER A 232 -17.77 -1.62 -18.48
C SER A 232 -18.60 -0.38 -18.11
N GLY A 233 -18.98 0.45 -19.09
CA GLY A 233 -19.88 1.59 -18.86
C GLY A 233 -19.66 2.80 -19.75
N GLY A 234 -18.57 2.82 -20.54
CA GLY A 234 -18.32 3.86 -21.54
C GLY A 234 -16.97 3.66 -22.25
N GLY A 235 -16.76 4.38 -23.36
CA GLY A 235 -15.57 4.28 -24.21
C GLY A 235 -14.41 5.17 -23.75
N ASN A 236 -14.71 6.40 -23.31
CA ASN A 236 -13.69 7.41 -22.99
C ASN A 236 -13.68 7.73 -21.50
N SER A 237 -12.60 7.39 -20.79
CA SER A 237 -12.45 7.77 -19.38
C SER A 237 -12.11 9.26 -19.25
N ILE A 238 -12.77 9.92 -18.30
CA ILE A 238 -12.52 11.33 -17.98
C ILE A 238 -11.06 11.52 -17.56
N VAL A 239 -10.57 10.64 -16.68
CA VAL A 239 -9.19 10.73 -16.18
C VAL A 239 -8.18 10.55 -17.30
N SER A 240 -8.39 9.58 -18.20
CA SER A 240 -7.49 9.40 -19.34
C SER A 240 -7.50 10.59 -20.28
N TYR A 241 -8.67 11.20 -20.51
CA TYR A 241 -8.83 12.37 -21.36
C TYR A 241 -8.03 13.57 -20.84
N PHE A 242 -8.19 13.91 -19.55
CA PHE A 242 -7.41 14.99 -18.93
C PHE A 242 -5.91 14.69 -18.89
N ASN A 243 -5.51 13.43 -18.69
CA ASN A 243 -4.09 13.05 -18.66
C ASN A 243 -3.44 13.03 -20.06
N SER A 244 -4.20 12.79 -21.13
CA SER A 244 -3.68 12.76 -22.50
C SER A 244 -3.57 14.14 -23.12
N HIS A 245 -4.42 15.08 -22.72
CA HIS A 245 -4.43 16.44 -23.28
C HIS A 245 -3.50 17.37 -22.51
N GLN A 246 -2.31 17.61 -23.07
CA GLN A 246 -1.28 18.50 -22.50
C GLN A 246 -1.74 19.95 -22.26
N LEU A 247 -2.84 20.37 -22.90
CA LEU A 247 -3.40 21.73 -22.81
C LEU A 247 -4.40 21.90 -21.66
N LEU A 248 -4.87 20.81 -21.05
CA LEU A 248 -5.82 20.85 -19.94
C LEU A 248 -5.08 20.77 -18.60
N ASP A 249 -5.53 21.56 -17.63
CA ASP A 249 -5.07 21.43 -16.26
C ASP A 249 -5.38 20.02 -15.75
N SER A 250 -4.39 19.39 -15.11
CA SER A 250 -4.58 18.07 -14.49
C SER A 250 -5.69 18.14 -13.44
N LEU A 251 -6.59 17.16 -13.43
CA LEU A 251 -7.64 17.06 -12.42
C LEU A 251 -7.04 17.12 -11.01
N SER A 252 -7.54 18.03 -10.18
CA SER A 252 -7.11 18.13 -8.79
C SER A 252 -7.57 16.90 -8.00
N SER A 253 -6.94 16.65 -6.84
CA SER A 253 -7.39 15.59 -5.94
C SER A 253 -8.86 15.78 -5.52
N SER A 254 -9.34 17.02 -5.41
CA SER A 254 -10.76 17.33 -5.11
C SER A 254 -11.71 17.02 -6.27
N ASP A 255 -11.26 17.15 -7.51
CA ASP A 255 -12.08 16.83 -8.67
C ASP A 255 -12.25 15.32 -8.80
N LEU A 256 -11.16 14.57 -8.62
CA LEU A 256 -11.19 13.11 -8.54
C LEU A 256 -12.11 12.62 -7.40
N GLN A 257 -12.10 13.27 -6.22
CA GLN A 257 -13.09 12.97 -5.16
C GLN A 257 -14.52 13.13 -5.62
N SER A 258 -14.77 14.23 -6.32
CA SER A 258 -16.10 14.62 -6.73
C SER A 258 -16.64 13.65 -7.77
N LEU A 259 -15.81 13.23 -8.72
CA LEU A 259 -16.10 12.19 -9.72
C LEU A 259 -16.39 10.84 -9.05
N GLN A 260 -15.54 10.41 -8.11
CA GLN A 260 -15.73 9.16 -7.36
C GLN A 260 -17.04 9.14 -6.56
N LYS A 261 -17.32 10.19 -5.78
CA LYS A 261 -18.56 10.31 -4.99
C LYS A 261 -19.81 10.25 -5.87
N LYS A 262 -19.69 10.71 -7.11
CA LYS A 262 -20.77 10.70 -8.10
C LYS A 262 -20.72 9.49 -9.02
N CYS A 263 -19.80 8.54 -8.82
CA CYS A 263 -19.63 7.36 -9.67
C CYS A 263 -19.53 7.68 -11.18
N ILE A 264 -18.87 8.80 -11.53
CA ILE A 264 -18.68 9.24 -12.91
C ILE A 264 -17.25 8.93 -13.33
N MET A 265 -17.07 7.99 -14.24
CA MET A 265 -15.78 7.53 -14.76
C MET A 265 -15.59 7.84 -16.25
N PHE A 266 -16.69 7.85 -17.01
CA PHE A 266 -16.68 7.99 -18.47
C PHE A 266 -17.31 9.31 -18.93
N MET A 267 -16.83 9.84 -20.05
CA MET A 267 -17.39 11.01 -20.72
C MET A 267 -18.82 10.76 -21.20
N ASP A 268 -19.14 9.53 -21.58
CA ASP A 268 -20.47 9.11 -22.04
C ASP A 268 -21.55 9.31 -20.97
N GLN A 269 -21.15 9.36 -19.68
CA GLN A 269 -22.06 9.66 -18.57
C GLN A 269 -22.38 11.16 -18.43
N LEU A 270 -21.67 12.00 -19.18
CA LEU A 270 -21.79 13.47 -19.20
C LEU A 270 -22.29 14.00 -20.54
N ALA A 271 -22.15 13.24 -21.62
CA ALA A 271 -22.52 13.66 -22.97
C ALA A 271 -23.96 13.27 -23.35
N SER A 272 -24.44 13.82 -24.46
CA SER A 272 -25.63 13.31 -25.15
C SER A 272 -25.41 11.87 -25.62
N ILE A 273 -26.50 11.16 -25.94
CA ILE A 273 -26.46 9.76 -26.44
C ILE A 273 -25.57 9.65 -27.69
N ASP A 274 -25.53 10.70 -28.51
CA ASP A 274 -24.73 10.77 -29.74
C ASP A 274 -23.30 11.29 -29.50
N GLY A 275 -22.95 11.67 -28.26
CA GLY A 275 -21.62 12.17 -27.89
C GLY A 275 -21.28 13.58 -28.39
N SER A 276 -22.21 14.26 -29.06
CA SER A 276 -22.01 15.54 -29.75
C SER A 276 -21.93 16.75 -28.82
N TYR A 277 -22.65 16.72 -27.70
CA TYR A 277 -22.70 17.83 -26.75
C TYR A 277 -22.60 17.33 -25.32
N LEU A 278 -22.00 18.12 -24.44
CA LEU A 278 -22.11 17.92 -23.00
C LEU A 278 -23.55 18.19 -22.57
N SER A 279 -24.16 17.23 -21.90
CA SER A 279 -25.51 17.37 -21.36
C SER A 279 -25.54 18.43 -20.25
N THR A 280 -26.69 19.04 -19.97
CA THR A 280 -26.74 20.00 -18.86
C THR A 280 -26.57 19.27 -17.53
N TRP A 281 -26.08 19.94 -16.49
CA TRP A 281 -25.93 19.31 -15.18
C TRP A 281 -27.24 18.74 -14.62
N LYS A 282 -28.38 19.35 -14.97
CA LYS A 282 -29.71 18.83 -14.60
C LYS A 282 -29.99 17.49 -15.27
N ASP A 283 -29.55 17.31 -16.51
CA ASP A 283 -29.74 16.08 -17.28
C ASP A 283 -28.78 14.99 -16.82
N VAL A 284 -27.51 15.32 -16.54
CA VAL A 284 -26.53 14.39 -15.92
C VAL A 284 -27.10 13.78 -14.63
N LYS A 285 -27.75 14.60 -13.80
CA LYS A 285 -28.40 14.13 -12.55
C LYS A 285 -29.52 13.12 -12.82
N LYS A 286 -30.32 13.33 -13.87
CA LYS A 286 -31.42 12.44 -14.25
C LYS A 286 -30.90 11.13 -14.85
N GLN A 287 -29.86 11.21 -15.68
CA GLN A 287 -29.26 10.05 -16.36
C GLN A 287 -28.54 9.09 -15.40
N ASN A 288 -28.08 9.58 -14.24
CA ASN A 288 -27.31 8.81 -13.28
C ASN A 288 -28.02 8.68 -11.92
N PRO A 289 -29.22 8.08 -11.83
CA PRO A 289 -30.05 8.11 -10.62
C PRO A 289 -29.41 7.43 -9.39
N LYS A 290 -28.43 6.55 -9.59
CA LYS A 290 -27.69 5.85 -8.53
C LYS A 290 -26.55 6.69 -7.92
N ALA A 291 -26.22 7.82 -8.52
CA ALA A 291 -25.08 8.65 -8.12
C ALA A 291 -25.48 9.75 -7.12
N ASN A 292 -24.55 10.08 -6.22
CA ASN A 292 -24.82 11.05 -5.15
C ASN A 292 -24.61 12.50 -5.63
N PHE A 293 -25.61 13.07 -6.28
CA PHE A 293 -25.58 14.43 -6.84
C PHE A 293 -26.03 15.55 -5.89
N LYS A 294 -25.63 15.47 -4.62
CA LYS A 294 -25.88 16.54 -3.65
C LYS A 294 -24.95 17.73 -3.91
N GLY A 295 -25.50 18.94 -3.82
CA GLY A 295 -24.76 20.20 -3.90
C GLY A 295 -24.73 20.87 -5.29
N PRO A 296 -23.92 21.95 -5.42
CA PRO A 296 -23.82 22.77 -6.63
C PRO A 296 -23.13 22.04 -7.79
N THR A 297 -23.12 22.67 -8.98
CA THR A 297 -22.34 22.20 -10.13
C THR A 297 -20.85 22.15 -9.74
N PRO A 298 -20.18 21.01 -9.95
CA PRO A 298 -18.76 20.90 -9.63
C PRO A 298 -17.91 21.71 -10.62
N LYS A 299 -16.79 22.24 -10.17
CA LYS A 299 -15.89 23.08 -10.98
C LYS A 299 -15.34 22.36 -12.21
N TRP A 300 -15.03 21.07 -12.09
CA TRP A 300 -14.55 20.26 -13.22
C TRP A 300 -15.59 20.08 -14.34
N PHE A 301 -16.86 20.44 -14.12
CA PHE A 301 -17.93 20.36 -15.11
C PHE A 301 -18.30 21.73 -15.70
N GLN A 302 -17.77 22.82 -15.14
CA GLN A 302 -17.99 24.19 -15.62
C GLN A 302 -16.99 24.52 -16.72
#